data_AF-A0A822DLI0-F1
#
_entry.id   AF-A0A822DLI0-F1
#
_cell.length_a   1.000
_cell.length_b   1.000
_cell.length_c   1.000
_cell.angle_alpha   90.00
_cell.angle_beta   90.00
_cell.angle_gamma   90.00
#
_symmetry.space_group_name_H-M   'P 1'
#
loop_
_entity.id
_entity.type
_entity.pdbx_description
1 polymer ?
#
loop_
_entity_poly.entity_id
_entity_poly.type
_entity_poly.pdbx_seq_one_letter_code
_entity_poly.pdbx_strand_id
1 'polypeptide(L)' 'LPIIETVQISRSSADQRTGRAGRTAPGYCVRLYAETDLTRQNIEPASLRSSLDLVVLRII' A
#
# COMPACT_ATOMS: atom_id res chain seq x y z
N LEU A 1 -9.68 16.96 11.24
CA LEU A 1 -9.03 16.69 9.93
C LEU A 1 -8.40 15.31 9.99
N PRO A 2 -8.46 14.50 8.92
CA PRO A 2 -7.80 13.21 8.90
C PRO A 2 -6.29 13.40 9.10
N ILE A 3 -5.70 12.57 9.96
CA ILE A 3 -4.26 12.56 10.20
C ILE A 3 -3.60 11.89 8.99
N ILE A 4 -2.63 12.56 8.38
CA ILE A 4 -1.80 12.00 7.33
C ILE A 4 -0.42 11.78 7.92
N GLU A 5 -0.06 10.51 8.11
CA GLU A 5 1.22 10.09 8.64
C GLU A 5 1.97 9.23 7.62
N THR A 6 3.29 9.34 7.64
CA THR A 6 4.16 8.47 6.84
C THR A 6 4.35 7.16 7.59
N VAL A 7 3.88 6.07 6.99
CA VAL A 7 4.02 4.71 7.54
C VAL A 7 4.84 3.83 6.60
N GLN A 8 5.48 2.81 7.18
CA GLN A 8 6.15 1.78 6.41
C GLN A 8 5.16 1.04 5.52
N ILE A 9 5.57 0.74 4.29
CA ILE A 9 4.76 0.01 3.32
C ILE A 9 4.74 -1.48 3.64
N SER A 10 3.70 -2.19 3.22
CA SER A 10 3.70 -3.66 3.29
C SER A 10 4.64 -4.26 2.25
N ARG A 11 4.99 -5.53 2.49
CA ARG A 11 5.65 -6.40 1.51
C ARG A 11 4.90 -6.46 0.19
N SER A 12 3.59 -6.70 0.22
CA SER A 12 2.74 -6.73 -0.98
C SER A 12 2.79 -5.43 -1.79
N SER A 13 2.86 -4.27 -1.12
CA SER A 13 3.01 -2.97 -1.77
C SER A 13 4.40 -2.78 -2.38
N ALA A 14 5.45 -3.23 -1.69
CA ALA A 14 6.82 -3.19 -2.20
C ALA A 14 6.96 -4.05 -3.47
N ASP A 15 6.38 -5.25 -3.47
CA ASP A 15 6.44 -6.17 -4.60
C ASP A 15 5.64 -5.64 -5.81
N GLN A 16 4.48 -5.03 -5.56
CA GLN A 16 3.72 -4.34 -6.61
C GLN A 16 4.54 -3.20 -7.25
N ARG A 17 5.30 -2.44 -6.47
CA ARG A 17 6.19 -1.38 -6.98
C ARG A 17 7.33 -1.96 -7.82
N THR A 18 7.93 -3.07 -7.40
CA THR A 18 8.93 -3.79 -8.20
C THR A 18 8.35 -4.22 -9.55
N GLY A 19 7.13 -4.77 -9.57
CA GLY A 19 6.47 -5.17 -10.82
C GLY A 19 6.23 -4.01 -11.80
N ARG A 20 6.02 -2.78 -11.31
CA ARG A 20 5.87 -1.59 -12.17
C ARG A 20 7.15 -1.24 -12.92
N ALA A 21 8.32 -1.47 -12.32
CA ALA A 21 9.60 -1.17 -12.95
C ALA A 21 9.89 -2.05 -14.18
N GLY A 22 9.37 -3.28 -14.20
CA GLY A 22 9.59 -4.25 -15.28
C GLY A 22 8.45 -4.39 -16.29
N ARG A 23 7.57 -3.38 -16.42
CA ARG A 23 6.28 -3.54 -17.13
C ARG A 23 6.41 -3.83 -18.64
N THR A 24 7.39 -3.26 -19.30
CA THR A 24 7.56 -3.35 -20.77
C THR A 24 8.93 -3.87 -21.20
N ALA A 25 9.90 -3.83 -20.31
CA ALA A 25 11.27 -4.28 -20.50
C ALA A 25 11.87 -4.62 -19.13
N PRO A 26 13.01 -5.34 -19.07
CA PRO A 26 13.72 -5.55 -17.82
C PRO A 26 14.01 -4.21 -17.13
N GLY A 27 13.67 -4.12 -15.84
CA GLY A 27 13.84 -2.92 -15.05
C GLY A 27 14.39 -3.24 -13.66
N TYR A 28 15.00 -2.24 -13.03
CA TYR A 28 15.56 -2.36 -11.69
C TYR A 28 14.71 -1.60 -10.68
N CYS A 29 14.49 -2.21 -9.52
CA CYS A 29 13.83 -1.57 -8.38
C CYS A 29 14.82 -1.54 -7.21
N VAL A 30 15.31 -0.35 -6.88
CA VAL A 30 16.24 -0.16 -5.76
C VAL A 30 15.44 0.18 -4.49
N ARG A 31 15.62 -0.61 -3.44
CA ARG A 31 15.00 -0.38 -2.12
C ARG A 31 15.98 0.41 -1.26
N LEU A 32 15.49 1.48 -0.62
CA LEU A 32 16.28 2.36 0.26
C LEU A 32 16.18 1.98 1.75
N TYR A 33 15.78 0.74 2.02
CA TYR A 33 15.53 0.18 3.35
C TYR A 33 15.92 -1.30 3.34
N ALA A 34 16.13 -1.90 4.51
CA ALA A 34 16.56 -3.29 4.60
C ALA A 34 15.39 -4.25 4.36
N GLU A 35 15.68 -5.45 3.88
CA GLU A 35 14.67 -6.53 3.74
C GLU A 35 13.99 -6.85 5.08
N THR A 36 14.74 -6.72 6.19
CA THR A 36 14.23 -6.91 7.56
C THR A 36 13.13 -5.91 7.92
N ASP A 37 13.08 -4.75 7.27
CA ASP A 37 12.06 -3.73 7.54
C ASP A 37 10.70 -4.08 6.90
N LEU A 38 10.67 -5.03 5.96
CA LEU A 38 9.45 -5.55 5.32
C LEU A 38 8.79 -6.67 6.13
N THR A 39 8.54 -6.41 7.41
CA THR A 39 7.88 -7.37 8.33
C THR A 39 6.38 -7.50 8.10
N ARG A 40 5.72 -6.44 7.63
CA ARG A 40 4.26 -6.42 7.42
C ARG A 40 3.87 -7.09 6.10
N GLN A 41 3.23 -8.25 6.16
CA GLN A 41 2.73 -8.94 4.97
C GLN A 41 1.48 -8.27 4.39
N ASN A 42 0.54 -7.86 5.26
CA ASN A 42 -0.71 -7.20 4.86
C ASN A 42 -0.93 -5.90 5.63
N ILE A 43 -1.56 -4.94 4.96
CA ILE A 43 -2.08 -3.72 5.56
C ILE A 43 -3.58 -3.96 5.78
N GLU A 44 -4.10 -3.59 6.95
CA GLU A 44 -5.55 -3.59 7.17
C GLU A 44 -6.26 -2.83 6.04
N PRO A 45 -7.32 -3.40 5.44
CA PRO A 45 -8.02 -2.78 4.33
C PRO A 45 -8.59 -1.41 4.71
N ALA A 46 -8.61 -0.49 3.74
CA ALA A 46 -9.06 0.88 3.96
C ALA A 46 -10.50 0.96 4.48
N SER A 47 -11.38 0.02 4.09
CA SER A 47 -12.76 -0.07 4.56
C SER A 47 -12.88 -0.26 6.08
N LEU A 48 -11.87 -0.85 6.73
CA LEU A 48 -11.82 -1.00 8.19
C LEU A 48 -11.22 0.23 8.89
N ARG A 49 -10.73 1.22 8.14
CA ARG A 49 -10.02 2.41 8.65
C ARG A 49 -10.81 3.72 8.50
N SER A 50 -11.94 3.69 7.79
CA SER A 50 -12.72 4.88 7.46
C SER A 50 -14.22 4.64 7.62
N SER A 51 -14.98 5.70 7.91
CA SER A 51 -16.45 5.62 7.93
C SER A 51 -17.00 5.21 6.56
N LEU A 52 -18.06 4.39 6.58
CA LEU A 52 -18.78 3.93 5.41
C LEU A 52 -20.05 4.75 5.13
N ASP A 53 -20.31 5.84 5.86
CA ASP A 53 -21.55 6.64 5.76
C ASP A 53 -21.86 7.06 4.30
N LEU A 54 -20.84 7.53 3.57
CA LEU A 54 -21.00 7.94 2.16
C LEU A 54 -21.23 6.74 1.22
N VAL A 55 -20.70 5.57 1.56
CA VAL A 55 -20.94 4.34 0.78
C VAL A 55 -22.40 3.92 0.95
N VAL A 56 -22.91 3.95 2.18
CA VAL A 56 -24.32 3.65 2.51
C VAL A 56 -25.26 4.66 1.84
N LEU A 57 -24.96 5.95 1.90
CA LEU A 57 -25.78 7.00 1.29
C LEU A 57 -25.91 6.86 -0.24
N ARG A 58 -24.94 6.21 -0.91
CA ARG A 58 -24.93 6.07 -2.37
C ARG A 58 -25.66 4.83 -2.90
N ILE A 59 -25.95 3.87 -2.03
CA ILE A 59 -26.62 2.62 -2.38
C ILE A 59 -28.11 2.61 -1.99
N ILE A 60 -28.57 3.65 -1.30
CA ILE A 60 -29.98 3.98 -1.05
C ILE A 60 -30.43 4.94 -2.14
#